data_AF-A0A8I0SQ14-F1
#
_entry.id   AF-A0A8I0SQ14-F1
#
_cell.length_a   1.000
_cell.length_b   1.000
_cell.length_c   1.000
_cell.angle_alpha   90.00
_cell.angle_beta   90.00
_cell.angle_gamma   90.00
#
_symmetry.space_group_name_H-M   'P 1'
#
loop_
_entity.id
_entity.type
_entity.pdbx_description
1 polymer ?
#
loop_
_entity_poly.entity_id
_entity_poly.type
_entity_poly.pdbx_seq_one_letter_code
_entity_poly.pdbx_strand_id
1 'polypeptide(L)'
;MNNVMIDPLIRVQTAAGQRMALSLPGVMAGLANHTLVSFPALQPHQRHAWHSFLVQLAAMAMHRAGMEKPPHDEYSWLPLLRALTSEWPNDEPWQLVVADLAQPAFMQPGIPEKTLNGFKNSILTPDGLDVLVTAKNHDIKMARIGHPHPDHWIMALITLQTMEGYLGGYYGIARMNGGSASRPAVGARPPSRSAFYARSGSFTLEQGKVAAGLSHPVSRK
;
A
#
# COMPACT_ATOMS: atom_id res chain seq x y z
N MET A 1 0.71 -1.39 20.34
CA MET A 1 0.24 -0.34 19.43
C MET A 1 0.26 -0.92 18.01
N ASN A 2 -0.63 -0.45 17.13
CA ASN A 2 -0.75 -0.94 15.74
C ASN A 2 -0.57 0.23 14.75
N ASN A 3 0.39 1.11 15.01
CA ASN A 3 0.70 2.26 14.18
C ASN A 3 1.77 1.88 13.16
N VAL A 4 1.43 1.90 11.87
CA VAL A 4 2.35 1.49 10.80
C VAL A 4 3.56 2.40 10.64
N MET A 5 3.53 3.62 11.21
CA MET A 5 4.62 4.58 11.13
C MET A 5 5.71 4.35 12.16
N ILE A 6 5.36 3.73 13.30
CA ILE A 6 6.25 3.61 14.47
C ILE A 6 6.51 2.16 14.83
N ASP A 7 5.47 1.33 14.81
CA ASP A 7 5.57 -0.06 15.20
C ASP A 7 6.18 -0.91 14.06
N PRO A 8 7.07 -1.86 14.37
CA PRO A 8 7.65 -2.76 13.37
C PRO A 8 6.64 -3.83 12.96
N LEU A 9 5.67 -3.47 12.12
CA LEU A 9 4.54 -4.33 11.77
C LEU A 9 4.76 -5.13 10.48
N ILE A 10 5.65 -4.67 9.59
CA ILE A 10 5.82 -5.21 8.24
C ILE A 10 7.01 -6.17 8.19
N ARG A 11 6.74 -7.47 8.07
CA ARG A 11 7.83 -8.45 7.94
C ARG A 11 8.48 -8.35 6.57
N VAL A 12 9.82 -8.36 6.59
CA VAL A 12 10.66 -8.27 5.40
C VAL A 12 11.78 -9.31 5.46
N GLN A 13 12.35 -9.60 4.29
CA GLN A 13 13.61 -10.31 4.17
C GLN A 13 14.64 -9.40 3.50
N THR A 14 15.83 -9.32 4.08
CA THR A 14 16.94 -8.53 3.54
C THR A 14 17.79 -9.34 2.55
N ALA A 15 18.63 -8.66 1.78
CA ALA A 15 19.59 -9.29 0.87
C ALA A 15 20.59 -10.21 1.61
N ALA A 16 20.86 -9.94 2.88
CA ALA A 16 21.67 -10.80 3.76
C ALA A 16 20.91 -12.04 4.28
N GLY A 17 19.67 -12.25 3.84
CA GLY A 17 18.83 -13.39 4.26
C GLY A 17 18.17 -13.22 5.62
N GLN A 18 18.40 -12.10 6.31
CA GLN A 18 17.80 -11.82 7.62
C GLN A 18 16.30 -11.54 7.47
N ARG A 19 15.52 -12.09 8.40
CA ARG A 19 14.09 -11.79 8.55
C ARG A 19 13.90 -10.87 9.74
N MET A 20 13.21 -9.77 9.52
CA MET A 20 12.91 -8.78 10.55
C MET A 20 11.56 -8.14 10.24
N ALA A 21 11.04 -7.35 11.19
CA ALA A 21 9.89 -6.51 10.96
C ALA A 21 10.32 -5.04 11.00
N LEU A 22 9.76 -4.23 10.11
CA LEU A 22 10.04 -2.81 9.97
C LEU A 22 8.74 -2.00 10.07
N SER A 23 8.86 -0.74 10.48
CA SER A 23 7.83 0.25 10.28
C SER A 23 7.69 0.58 8.78
N LEU A 24 6.63 1.27 8.40
CA LEU A 24 6.44 1.75 7.02
C LEU A 24 7.58 2.70 6.59
N PRO A 25 8.00 3.72 7.37
CA PRO A 25 9.18 4.51 7.02
C PRO A 25 10.47 3.67 6.94
N GLY A 26 10.62 2.64 7.78
CA GLY A 26 11.75 1.70 7.71
C GLY A 26 11.74 0.87 6.41
N VAL A 27 10.56 0.47 5.93
CA VAL A 27 10.40 -0.16 4.61
C VAL A 27 10.83 0.80 3.49
N MET A 28 10.41 2.08 3.55
CA MET A 28 10.80 3.08 2.55
C MET A 28 12.32 3.26 2.48
N ALA A 29 12.98 3.37 3.64
CA ALA A 29 14.43 3.43 3.73
C ALA A 29 15.10 2.17 3.18
N GLY A 30 14.61 0.98 3.52
CA GLY A 30 15.16 -0.28 3.03
C GLY A 30 15.04 -0.43 1.50
N LEU A 31 13.96 0.07 0.91
CA LEU A 31 13.78 0.10 -0.55
C LEU A 31 14.74 1.09 -1.22
N ALA A 32 14.90 2.29 -0.65
CA ALA A 32 15.84 3.31 -1.15
C ALA A 32 17.30 2.83 -1.12
N ASN A 33 17.67 2.01 -0.14
CA ASN A 33 19.01 1.40 -0.05
C ASN A 33 19.15 0.07 -0.80
N HIS A 34 18.09 -0.43 -1.45
CA HIS A 34 18.09 -1.72 -2.12
C HIS A 34 18.46 -2.91 -1.20
N THR A 35 18.14 -2.82 0.09
CA THR A 35 18.48 -3.85 1.08
C THR A 35 17.37 -4.89 1.25
N LEU A 36 16.15 -4.60 0.83
CA LEU A 36 14.99 -5.49 0.93
C LEU A 36 14.83 -6.33 -0.34
N VAL A 37 14.63 -7.63 -0.18
CA VAL A 37 14.45 -8.58 -1.30
C VAL A 37 13.05 -9.17 -1.39
N SER A 38 12.34 -9.29 -0.27
CA SER A 38 10.97 -9.80 -0.27
C SER A 38 10.17 -9.39 0.96
N PHE A 39 8.84 -9.53 0.84
CA PHE A 39 7.86 -9.38 1.91
C PHE A 39 7.20 -10.75 2.13
N PRO A 40 7.54 -11.51 3.19
CA PRO A 40 7.07 -12.89 3.37
C PRO A 40 5.54 -13.04 3.46
N ALA A 41 4.85 -12.02 3.96
CA ALA A 41 3.40 -11.96 4.09
C ALA A 41 2.66 -11.65 2.77
N LEU A 42 3.38 -11.18 1.75
CA LEU A 42 2.80 -10.64 0.53
C LEU A 42 2.41 -11.74 -0.45
N GLN A 43 1.11 -11.87 -0.69
CA GLN A 43 0.59 -12.85 -1.63
C GLN A 43 0.84 -12.42 -3.09
N PRO A 44 0.96 -13.36 -4.05
CA PRO A 44 1.29 -13.04 -5.43
C PRO A 44 0.39 -12.00 -6.10
N HIS A 45 -0.92 -12.05 -5.86
CA HIS A 45 -1.90 -11.11 -6.45
C HIS A 45 -1.86 -9.72 -5.79
N GLN A 46 -1.41 -9.63 -4.54
CA GLN A 46 -1.27 -8.37 -3.80
C GLN A 46 -0.05 -7.55 -4.23
N ARG A 47 0.91 -8.16 -4.96
CA ARG A 47 2.19 -7.54 -5.31
C ARG A 47 2.05 -6.20 -6.02
N HIS A 48 1.08 -6.09 -6.93
CA HIS A 48 0.91 -4.86 -7.69
C HIS A 48 0.33 -3.73 -6.83
N ALA A 49 -0.69 -4.02 -6.01
CA ALA A 49 -1.24 -3.05 -5.07
C ALA A 49 -0.17 -2.55 -4.09
N TRP A 50 0.58 -3.47 -3.49
CA TRP A 50 1.65 -3.15 -2.56
C TRP A 50 2.72 -2.25 -3.19
N HIS A 51 3.20 -2.61 -4.39
CA HIS A 51 4.18 -1.80 -5.11
C HIS A 51 3.65 -0.40 -5.44
N SER A 52 2.43 -0.33 -5.99
CA SER A 52 1.80 0.94 -6.39
C SER A 52 1.58 1.85 -5.19
N PHE A 53 1.14 1.29 -4.06
CA PHE A 53 0.98 2.01 -2.80
C PHE A 53 2.29 2.65 -2.36
N LEU A 54 3.38 1.88 -2.26
CA LEU A 54 4.69 2.37 -1.81
C LEU A 54 5.22 3.47 -2.72
N VAL A 55 5.15 3.29 -4.05
CA VAL A 55 5.64 4.28 -5.01
C VAL A 55 4.82 5.56 -4.97
N GLN A 56 3.49 5.46 -4.93
CA GLN A 56 2.62 6.65 -4.85
C GLN A 56 2.83 7.39 -3.54
N LEU A 57 2.97 6.66 -2.43
CA LEU A 57 3.22 7.24 -1.13
C LEU A 57 4.55 8.00 -1.09
N ALA A 58 5.63 7.39 -1.61
CA ALA A 58 6.92 8.06 -1.79
C ALA A 58 6.79 9.34 -2.63
N ALA A 59 6.15 9.22 -3.80
CA ALA A 59 6.02 10.33 -4.73
C ALA A 59 5.26 11.51 -4.11
N MET A 60 4.14 11.26 -3.43
CA MET A 60 3.36 12.30 -2.75
C MET A 60 4.16 12.97 -1.63
N ALA A 61 4.81 12.18 -0.77
CA ALA A 61 5.59 12.69 0.36
C ALA A 61 6.79 13.52 -0.12
N MET A 62 7.54 13.02 -1.09
CA MET A 62 8.70 13.70 -1.67
C MET A 62 8.30 14.96 -2.44
N HIS A 63 7.23 14.89 -3.24
CA HIS A 63 6.74 16.05 -3.99
C HIS A 63 6.32 17.19 -3.06
N ARG A 64 5.57 16.89 -1.99
CA ARG A 64 5.15 17.88 -1.00
C ARG A 64 6.33 18.52 -0.26
N ALA A 65 7.41 17.76 -0.05
CA ALA A 65 8.64 18.24 0.58
C ALA A 65 9.66 18.85 -0.40
N GLY A 66 9.37 18.92 -1.71
CA GLY A 66 10.30 19.44 -2.71
C GLY A 66 11.56 18.58 -2.89
N MET A 67 11.50 17.29 -2.56
CA MET A 67 12.65 16.37 -2.62
C MET A 67 12.73 15.67 -3.97
N GLU A 68 13.91 15.71 -4.59
CA GLU A 68 14.17 14.98 -5.84
C GLU A 68 14.61 13.53 -5.63
N LYS A 69 15.21 13.22 -4.47
CA LYS A 69 15.77 11.91 -4.16
C LYS A 69 15.15 11.35 -2.88
N PRO A 70 14.85 10.05 -2.82
CA PRO A 70 14.30 9.42 -1.62
C PRO A 70 15.33 9.48 -0.48
N PRO A 71 14.90 9.75 0.77
CA PRO A 71 15.76 9.51 1.93
C PRO A 71 16.20 8.05 2.05
N HIS A 72 17.36 7.85 2.66
CA HIS A 72 17.97 6.54 2.86
C HIS A 72 17.82 6.04 4.31
N ASP A 73 17.12 6.76 5.17
CA ASP A 73 16.97 6.42 6.57
C ASP A 73 15.52 6.62 7.04
N GLU A 74 15.13 5.83 8.04
CA GLU A 74 13.79 5.82 8.61
C GLU A 74 13.42 7.16 9.26
N TYR A 75 14.38 7.78 9.94
CA TYR A 75 14.20 9.04 10.67
C TYR A 75 13.79 10.18 9.74
N SER A 76 14.38 10.24 8.54
CA SER A 76 14.02 11.21 7.51
C SER A 76 12.68 10.90 6.83
N TRP A 77 12.32 9.63 6.67
CA TRP A 77 11.03 9.26 6.06
C TRP A 77 9.82 9.56 6.95
N LEU A 78 9.96 9.34 8.27
CA LEU A 78 8.86 9.50 9.23
C LEU A 78 8.15 10.87 9.13
N PRO A 79 8.83 12.03 9.22
CA PRO A 79 8.17 13.33 9.14
C PRO A 79 7.57 13.61 7.75
N LEU A 80 8.17 13.09 6.66
CA LEU A 80 7.64 13.28 5.30
C LEU A 80 6.29 12.58 5.12
N LEU A 81 6.19 11.34 5.60
CA LEU A 81 4.95 10.57 5.54
C LEU A 81 3.89 11.17 6.46
N ARG A 82 4.25 11.60 7.68
CA ARG A 82 3.31 12.22 8.62
C ARG A 82 2.76 13.56 8.10
N ALA A 83 3.56 14.31 7.32
CA ALA A 83 3.13 15.57 6.71
C ALA A 83 2.03 15.42 5.63
N LEU A 84 1.73 14.19 5.19
CA LEU A 84 0.60 13.92 4.30
C LEU A 84 -0.76 13.96 5.01
N THR A 85 -0.77 13.84 6.34
CA THR A 85 -1.96 13.72 7.18
C THR A 85 -1.86 14.67 8.38
N SER A 86 -1.40 15.90 8.13
CA SER A 86 -1.04 16.87 9.17
C SER A 86 -2.18 17.26 10.11
N GLU A 87 -3.43 17.06 9.68
CA GLU A 87 -4.64 17.30 10.46
C GLU A 87 -4.93 16.22 11.52
N TRP A 88 -4.16 15.12 11.53
CA TRP A 88 -4.26 14.02 12.50
C TRP A 88 -2.98 13.88 13.32
N PRO A 89 -2.85 14.61 14.44
CA PRO A 89 -1.60 14.69 15.21
C PRO A 89 -1.26 13.39 15.95
N ASN A 90 -2.23 12.47 16.14
CA ASN A 90 -1.99 11.19 16.80
C ASN A 90 -1.86 10.03 15.80
N ASP A 91 -1.55 10.35 14.54
CA ASP A 91 -1.36 9.38 13.47
C ASP A 91 -2.59 8.50 13.21
N GLU A 92 -3.82 8.96 13.48
CA GLU A 92 -5.05 8.16 13.34
C GLU A 92 -5.15 7.42 11.99
N PRO A 93 -4.94 8.08 10.81
CA PRO A 93 -4.92 7.42 9.50
C PRO A 93 -3.76 6.41 9.29
N TRP A 94 -2.82 6.31 10.21
CA TRP A 94 -1.70 5.36 10.19
C TRP A 94 -1.85 4.23 11.22
N GLN A 95 -2.92 4.22 12.03
CA GLN A 95 -3.20 3.13 12.96
C GLN A 95 -4.12 2.10 12.33
N LEU A 96 -3.80 0.81 12.41
CA LEU A 96 -4.69 -0.26 11.92
C LEU A 96 -6.03 -0.31 12.66
N VAL A 97 -6.01 0.06 13.94
CA VAL A 97 -7.19 0.08 14.82
C VAL A 97 -7.16 1.38 15.61
N VAL A 98 -8.28 2.10 15.60
CA VAL A 98 -8.48 3.34 16.37
C VAL A 98 -9.54 3.11 17.45
N ALA A 99 -9.43 3.85 18.55
CA ALA A 99 -10.38 3.76 19.66
C ALA A 99 -11.69 4.53 19.38
N ASP A 100 -11.60 5.73 18.80
CA ASP A 100 -12.77 6.49 18.36
C ASP A 100 -13.12 6.11 16.93
N LEU A 101 -14.25 5.43 16.76
CA LEU A 101 -14.73 4.97 15.46
C LEU A 101 -15.00 6.11 14.47
N ALA A 102 -15.22 7.36 14.93
CA ALA A 102 -15.36 8.48 13.99
C ALA A 102 -14.05 8.94 13.36
N GLN A 103 -12.90 8.55 13.91
CA GLN A 103 -11.60 8.87 13.32
C GLN A 103 -11.28 7.89 12.19
N PRO A 104 -10.54 8.33 11.16
CA PRO A 104 -10.02 7.42 10.16
C PRO A 104 -9.01 6.45 10.78
N ALA A 105 -8.89 5.27 10.20
CA ALA A 105 -7.83 4.31 10.47
C ALA A 105 -7.05 4.03 9.17
N PHE A 106 -5.96 3.28 9.27
CA PHE A 106 -5.16 2.93 8.10
C PHE A 106 -6.00 2.26 7.03
N MET A 107 -6.12 2.93 5.88
CA MET A 107 -6.88 2.50 4.71
C MET A 107 -8.38 2.26 4.98
N GLN A 108 -8.94 2.89 6.01
CA GLN A 108 -10.33 2.72 6.45
C GLN A 108 -10.95 4.09 6.80
N PRO A 109 -12.14 4.44 6.27
CA PRO A 109 -12.81 5.67 6.63
C PRO A 109 -13.31 5.62 8.08
N GLY A 110 -13.42 6.79 8.71
CA GLY A 110 -14.13 6.91 9.98
C GLY A 110 -15.63 6.63 9.81
N ILE A 111 -16.27 6.24 10.90
CA ILE A 111 -17.69 5.91 11.02
C ILE A 111 -18.36 7.01 11.87
N PRO A 112 -19.02 8.01 11.26
CA PRO A 112 -19.62 9.13 11.97
C PRO A 112 -20.62 8.72 13.05
N GLU A 113 -21.34 7.61 12.84
CA GLU A 113 -22.34 7.08 13.77
C GLU A 113 -21.71 6.41 15.00
N LYS A 114 -20.37 6.24 15.02
CA LYS A 114 -19.61 5.63 16.11
C LYS A 114 -20.12 4.26 16.55
N THR A 115 -20.71 3.50 15.62
CA THR A 115 -21.27 2.17 15.89
C THR A 115 -21.03 1.21 14.73
N LEU A 116 -20.82 -0.06 15.04
CA LEU A 116 -20.68 -1.13 14.07
C LEU A 116 -22.01 -1.82 13.72
N ASN A 117 -23.12 -1.41 14.32
CA ASN A 117 -24.42 -2.10 14.18
C ASN A 117 -24.95 -2.14 12.73
N GLY A 118 -24.48 -1.26 11.84
CA GLY A 118 -24.84 -1.26 10.41
C GLY A 118 -24.07 -2.25 9.54
N PHE A 119 -22.99 -2.86 10.06
CA PHE A 119 -22.12 -3.75 9.30
C PHE A 119 -22.61 -5.20 9.42
N LYS A 120 -23.06 -5.77 8.29
CA LYS A 120 -23.63 -7.13 8.25
C LYS A 120 -22.58 -8.24 8.10
N ASN A 121 -21.40 -7.89 7.60
CA ASN A 121 -20.33 -8.84 7.31
C ASN A 121 -19.21 -8.70 8.34
N SER A 122 -18.87 -9.79 9.01
CA SER A 122 -17.69 -9.87 9.88
C SER A 122 -16.62 -10.69 9.18
N ILE A 123 -15.49 -10.07 8.88
CA ILE A 123 -14.33 -10.73 8.26
C ILE A 123 -13.33 -11.04 9.35
N LEU A 124 -13.10 -12.34 9.60
CA LEU A 124 -12.24 -12.81 10.70
C LEU A 124 -10.78 -13.04 10.28
N THR A 125 -10.52 -13.11 8.98
CA THR A 125 -9.19 -13.39 8.42
C THR A 125 -8.87 -12.42 7.29
N PRO A 126 -7.61 -11.96 7.15
CA PRO A 126 -7.22 -11.00 6.10
C PRO A 126 -7.54 -11.48 4.69
N ASP A 127 -7.44 -12.79 4.45
CA ASP A 127 -7.75 -13.39 3.15
C ASP A 127 -9.25 -13.52 2.88
N GLY A 128 -10.11 -13.30 3.88
CA GLY A 128 -11.55 -13.08 3.68
C GLY A 128 -11.90 -11.67 3.20
N LEU A 129 -10.96 -10.72 3.28
CA LEU A 129 -11.07 -9.37 2.71
C LEU A 129 -10.55 -9.33 1.26
N ASP A 130 -9.85 -10.38 0.82
CA ASP A 130 -9.04 -10.33 -0.39
C ASP A 130 -9.86 -10.49 -1.69
N VAL A 131 -9.38 -9.87 -2.76
CA VAL A 131 -10.13 -9.61 -4.01
C VAL A 131 -10.39 -10.85 -4.85
N LEU A 132 -9.79 -11.99 -4.50
CA LEU A 132 -9.92 -13.24 -5.26
C LEU A 132 -11.30 -13.87 -5.05
N VAL A 133 -12.30 -13.37 -5.78
CA VAL A 133 -13.57 -14.07 -6.03
C VAL A 133 -13.27 -15.23 -6.99
N THR A 134 -12.62 -16.28 -6.49
CA THR A 134 -12.53 -17.54 -7.24
C THR A 134 -13.90 -18.20 -7.24
N ALA A 135 -14.32 -18.75 -8.38
CA ALA A 135 -15.57 -19.50 -8.45
C ALA A 135 -15.57 -20.59 -7.36
N LYS A 136 -16.41 -20.41 -6.33
CA LYS A 136 -16.68 -21.38 -5.27
C LYS A 136 -15.45 -22.02 -4.60
N ASN A 137 -14.41 -21.26 -4.23
CA ASN A 137 -13.24 -21.79 -3.51
C ASN A 137 -12.48 -22.92 -4.24
N HIS A 138 -12.66 -23.08 -5.56
CA HIS A 138 -12.09 -24.24 -6.27
C HIS A 138 -10.57 -24.13 -6.50
N ASP A 139 -9.99 -22.93 -6.49
CA ASP A 139 -8.56 -22.71 -6.80
C ASP A 139 -7.71 -22.45 -5.54
N ILE A 140 -8.13 -21.51 -4.69
CA ILE A 140 -7.49 -21.22 -3.41
C ILE A 140 -8.59 -21.17 -2.35
N LYS A 141 -8.44 -21.97 -1.29
CA LYS A 141 -9.36 -21.89 -0.14
C LYS A 141 -9.24 -20.50 0.50
N MET A 142 -10.36 -19.80 0.69
CA MET A 142 -10.44 -18.63 1.58
C MET A 142 -10.20 -19.03 3.05
N ALA A 143 -9.78 -18.07 3.88
CA ALA A 143 -9.52 -18.20 5.32
C ALA A 143 -8.40 -19.20 5.73
N ARG A 144 -7.30 -19.26 4.97
CA ARG A 144 -6.14 -20.10 5.27
C ARG A 144 -5.17 -19.48 6.28
N ILE A 145 -5.22 -18.17 6.48
CA ILE A 145 -4.36 -17.51 7.46
C ILE A 145 -4.94 -17.77 8.86
N GLY A 146 -4.61 -18.92 9.44
CA GLY A 146 -5.08 -19.30 10.78
C GLY A 146 -4.50 -18.46 11.92
N HIS A 147 -3.36 -17.80 11.70
CA HIS A 147 -2.73 -16.89 12.66
C HIS A 147 -2.36 -15.58 11.95
N PRO A 148 -3.32 -14.65 11.79
CA PRO A 148 -3.05 -13.40 11.09
C PRO A 148 -2.13 -12.49 11.91
N HIS A 149 -1.14 -11.91 11.22
CA HIS A 149 -0.23 -10.90 11.75
C HIS A 149 -0.63 -9.54 11.14
N PRO A 150 -0.32 -8.40 11.80
CA PRO A 150 -0.66 -7.07 11.29
C PRO A 150 -0.33 -6.80 9.81
N ASP A 151 0.80 -7.30 9.29
CA ASP A 151 1.15 -7.12 7.88
C ASP A 151 0.23 -7.81 6.88
N HIS A 152 -0.40 -8.94 7.25
CA HIS A 152 -1.42 -9.56 6.41
C HIS A 152 -2.62 -8.61 6.24
N TRP A 153 -3.05 -7.92 7.30
CA TRP A 153 -4.12 -6.94 7.24
C TRP A 153 -3.72 -5.68 6.47
N ILE A 154 -2.50 -5.18 6.67
CA ILE A 154 -1.95 -4.04 5.89
C ILE A 154 -2.03 -4.34 4.38
N MET A 155 -1.53 -5.51 3.96
CA MET A 155 -1.49 -5.89 2.55
C MET A 155 -2.89 -6.14 1.98
N ALA A 156 -3.79 -6.76 2.77
CA ALA A 156 -5.18 -6.97 2.36
C ALA A 156 -5.93 -5.64 2.18
N LEU A 157 -5.82 -4.71 3.13
CA LEU A 157 -6.45 -3.39 3.07
C LEU A 157 -5.93 -2.57 1.88
N ILE A 158 -4.61 -2.57 1.66
CA ILE A 158 -4.02 -1.90 0.49
C ILE A 158 -4.53 -2.52 -0.80
N THR A 159 -4.62 -3.85 -0.86
CA THR A 159 -5.12 -4.57 -2.05
C THR A 159 -6.58 -4.24 -2.31
N LEU A 160 -7.43 -4.29 -1.28
CA LEU A 160 -8.84 -3.91 -1.36
C LEU A 160 -9.01 -2.51 -1.96
N GLN A 161 -8.37 -1.51 -1.36
CA GLN A 161 -8.50 -0.11 -1.77
C GLN A 161 -7.83 0.23 -3.12
N THR A 162 -7.05 -0.69 -3.68
CA THR A 162 -6.29 -0.46 -4.93
C THR A 162 -6.79 -1.31 -6.10
N MET A 163 -7.25 -2.52 -5.82
CA MET A 163 -7.44 -3.58 -6.82
C MET A 163 -8.79 -4.29 -6.72
N GLU A 164 -9.65 -4.01 -5.74
CA GLU A 164 -10.97 -4.64 -5.71
C GLU A 164 -11.72 -4.38 -7.04
N GLY A 165 -12.42 -5.39 -7.53
CA GLY A 165 -13.12 -5.34 -8.81
C GLY A 165 -14.60 -5.66 -8.57
N TYR A 166 -15.47 -5.23 -9.47
CA TYR A 166 -16.91 -5.39 -9.30
C TYR A 166 -17.54 -6.21 -10.45
N LEU A 167 -18.60 -6.99 -10.17
CA LEU A 167 -19.47 -7.70 -11.13
C LEU A 167 -20.82 -6.95 -11.43
N GLY A 168 -20.80 -5.73 -12.04
CA GLY A 168 -21.96 -4.81 -12.35
C GLY A 168 -22.64 -3.82 -11.31
N GLY A 169 -21.99 -2.77 -10.76
CA GLY A 169 -22.51 -1.88 -9.68
C GLY A 169 -21.43 -1.24 -8.75
N TYR A 170 -21.81 -0.41 -7.76
CA TYR A 170 -20.89 0.46 -7.01
C TYR A 170 -20.92 0.20 -5.49
N TYR A 171 -19.91 -0.50 -4.94
CA TYR A 171 -19.59 -0.44 -3.51
C TYR A 171 -18.09 -0.73 -3.31
N GLY A 172 -17.31 0.21 -2.78
CA GLY A 172 -16.08 -0.13 -2.05
C GLY A 172 -14.83 0.73 -2.26
N ILE A 173 -14.54 1.23 -3.46
CA ILE A 173 -13.17 1.67 -3.79
C ILE A 173 -13.10 3.15 -4.12
N ALA A 174 -12.35 3.91 -3.33
CA ALA A 174 -12.14 5.34 -3.54
C ALA A 174 -11.38 5.68 -4.84
N ARG A 175 -10.73 4.70 -5.47
CA ARG A 175 -9.74 4.87 -6.57
C ARG A 175 -10.17 4.28 -7.92
N MET A 176 -11.43 3.90 -8.09
CA MET A 176 -11.98 3.38 -9.36
C MET A 176 -13.30 4.05 -9.72
N ASN A 177 -13.41 4.54 -10.96
CA ASN A 177 -14.57 5.29 -11.47
C ASN A 177 -15.65 4.39 -12.12
N GLY A 178 -15.57 3.06 -11.98
CA GLY A 178 -16.51 2.13 -12.58
C GLY A 178 -16.21 0.66 -12.25
N GLY A 179 -17.26 -0.15 -12.12
CA GLY A 179 -17.17 -1.51 -11.59
C GLY A 179 -16.50 -2.54 -12.50
N SER A 180 -16.37 -2.28 -13.81
CA SER A 180 -15.86 -3.25 -14.80
C SER A 180 -14.41 -2.99 -15.23
N ALA A 181 -13.70 -2.08 -14.55
CA ALA A 181 -12.31 -1.77 -14.88
C ALA A 181 -11.35 -2.65 -14.07
N SER A 182 -10.39 -3.29 -14.74
CA SER A 182 -9.20 -3.83 -14.08
C SER A 182 -8.11 -2.75 -14.07
N ARG A 183 -7.21 -2.78 -13.07
CA ARG A 183 -5.91 -2.10 -13.16
C ARG A 183 -4.88 -3.10 -13.66
N PRO A 184 -4.79 -3.37 -14.97
CA PRO A 184 -3.82 -4.31 -15.50
C PRO A 184 -2.41 -3.78 -15.20
N ALA A 185 -1.56 -4.67 -14.72
CA ALA A 185 -0.17 -4.37 -14.46
C ALA A 185 0.71 -5.39 -15.16
N VAL A 186 1.65 -4.91 -15.94
CA VAL A 186 2.68 -5.73 -16.56
C VAL A 186 3.99 -5.36 -15.89
N GLY A 187 4.63 -6.32 -15.23
CA GLY A 187 5.96 -6.15 -14.64
C GLY A 187 7.02 -6.78 -15.52
N ALA A 188 8.05 -6.01 -15.90
CA ALA A 188 9.25 -6.58 -16.49
C ALA A 188 10.05 -7.29 -15.40
N ARG A 189 10.36 -8.58 -15.59
CA ARG A 189 11.19 -9.34 -14.65
C ARG A 189 12.67 -9.13 -15.00
N PRO A 190 13.48 -8.49 -14.14
CA PRO A 190 14.91 -8.42 -14.36
C PRO A 190 15.57 -9.81 -14.15
N PRO A 191 16.75 -10.04 -14.73
CA PRO A 191 17.42 -11.34 -14.72
C PRO A 191 17.79 -11.87 -13.31
N SER A 192 17.83 -11.02 -12.27
CA SER A 192 18.08 -11.43 -10.89
C SER A 192 16.92 -11.13 -9.93
N ARG A 193 16.71 -11.99 -8.92
CA ARG A 193 15.63 -11.85 -7.92
C ARG A 193 15.77 -10.61 -7.04
N SER A 194 16.99 -10.11 -6.80
CA SER A 194 17.26 -8.91 -6.01
C SER A 194 16.86 -7.61 -6.71
N ALA A 195 16.72 -7.61 -8.04
CA ALA A 195 16.46 -6.40 -8.81
C ALA A 195 14.96 -6.04 -8.92
N PHE A 196 14.03 -6.88 -8.46
CA PHE A 196 12.59 -6.68 -8.68
C PHE A 196 12.00 -5.51 -7.89
N TYR A 197 12.42 -5.32 -6.63
CA TYR A 197 11.98 -4.17 -5.81
C TYR A 197 12.90 -2.96 -5.98
N ALA A 198 14.20 -3.19 -6.20
CA ALA A 198 15.21 -2.14 -6.35
C ALA A 198 15.03 -1.28 -7.62
N ARG A 199 14.62 -1.86 -8.75
CA ARG A 199 14.51 -1.11 -10.02
C ARG A 199 13.14 -0.51 -10.33
N SER A 200 12.03 -1.05 -9.82
CA SER A 200 10.71 -0.49 -10.14
C SER A 200 10.47 0.88 -9.49
N GLY A 201 11.14 1.19 -8.37
CA GLY A 201 11.12 2.53 -7.76
C GLY A 201 11.90 3.56 -8.57
N SER A 202 13.15 3.26 -8.93
CA SER A 202 14.01 4.18 -9.69
C SER A 202 13.51 4.42 -11.12
N PHE A 203 12.99 3.38 -11.78
CA PHE A 203 12.49 3.50 -13.17
C PHE A 203 11.22 4.35 -13.27
N THR A 204 10.31 4.26 -12.30
CA THR A 204 9.06 5.04 -12.31
C THR A 204 9.30 6.52 -11.97
N LEU A 205 10.27 6.81 -11.10
CA LEU A 205 10.65 8.19 -10.76
C LEU A 205 11.45 8.87 -11.90
N GLU A 206 12.25 8.12 -12.67
CA GLU A 206 12.89 8.65 -13.88
C GLU A 206 11.89 8.87 -15.04
N GLN A 207 10.90 7.99 -15.22
CA GLN A 207 9.89 8.18 -16.27
C GLN A 207 8.87 9.29 -15.96
N GLY A 208 8.65 9.64 -14.70
CA GLY A 208 7.85 10.80 -14.30
C GLY A 208 8.39 12.14 -14.85
N LYS A 209 9.69 12.23 -15.15
CA LYS A 209 10.30 13.39 -15.80
C LYS A 209 10.00 13.49 -17.30
N VAL A 210 9.74 12.37 -17.98
CA VAL A 210 9.44 12.35 -19.42
C VAL A 210 8.00 12.78 -19.70
N ALA A 211 7.05 12.42 -18.83
CA ALA A 211 5.64 12.80 -18.99
C ALA A 211 5.38 14.29 -18.70
N ALA A 212 6.20 14.94 -17.86
CA ALA A 212 6.09 16.37 -17.54
C ALA A 212 6.72 17.30 -18.61
N GLY A 213 7.45 16.76 -19.59
CA GLY A 213 8.19 17.52 -20.60
C GLY A 213 7.47 17.74 -21.95
N LEU A 214 6.25 17.23 -22.12
CA LEU A 214 5.47 17.41 -23.35
C LEU A 214 4.37 18.46 -23.18
N SER A 215 4.78 19.70 -22.92
CA SER A 215 3.93 20.87 -23.16
C SER A 215 3.99 21.23 -24.65
N HIS A 216 2.96 20.87 -25.42
CA HIS A 216 2.78 21.40 -26.76
C HIS A 216 2.48 22.92 -26.69
N PRO A 217 3.15 23.77 -27.49
CA PRO A 217 2.80 25.18 -27.57
C PRO A 217 1.52 25.33 -28.39
N VAL A 218 0.41 25.66 -27.72
CA VAL A 218 -0.80 26.12 -28.41
C VAL A 218 -0.57 27.57 -28.83
N SER A 219 -0.16 27.75 -30.08
CA SER A 219 -0.14 29.05 -30.75
C SER A 219 -1.57 29.57 -30.88
N ARG A 220 -1.90 30.67 -30.19
CA ARG A 220 -3.09 31.46 -30.49
C ARG A 220 -2.90 32.16 -31.84
N LYS A 221 -3.81 31.90 -32.77
CA LYS A 221 -4.27 32.85 -33.78
C LYS A 221 -5.78 32.91 -33.70
#